data_AF-A0A5Q4EZV4-F1
#
_entry.id   AF-A0A5Q4EZV4-F1
#
_cell.length_a   1.000
_cell.length_b   1.000
_cell.length_c   1.000
_cell.angle_alpha   90.00
_cell.angle_beta   90.00
_cell.angle_gamma   90.00
#
_symmetry.space_group_name_H-M   'P 1'
#
loop_
_entity.id
_entity.type
_entity.pdbx_description
1 polymer ?
#
loop_
_entity_poly.entity_id
_entity_poly.type
_entity_poly.pdbx_seq_one_letter_code
_entity_poly.pdbx_strand_id
1 'polypeptide(L)'
;MSTRTPTAVRSRASLVLDWLLATAYLAHSWVTIVKARTDRALPLRDELRGWHFLVGAVLFALAAWRLWCWWREERGLRPGTGVPPGFWLWGRTVALGILLILVSAPVLGLGWGWGEGMRLHLGPIPLPPLVGESRGLWQFSGYFHSSAGFMITLLALGALLVAGWGKLVHGHGLFVLLPPGLAAFVLVAVGATVYALATFGGPEPGLPALGLFGGLIGVVWLAGALLHRGRRAPDIAAQLPRRGGPSDFPDRLVPPALEQRETGAPGPGAVARVLAPVAAVALITLGALGPYQQFRVTPWPRGEVVQVEDDRVWHAEVQMRVQVMPESAFERQVRDELYKWCTFCHTVSAGDRRFKVGPNLHAIFGQQAGTVPGFHYSAALARAGREGLVWTDETLAAYIADPQRFVPGTSMIVSSGPIPDPAVQAAILNILKRDTMPPEAIERVRQAPDAAEDQSSAD
;
A
#
# COMPACT_ATOMS: atom_id res chain seq x y z
N MET A 1 -13.12 54.58 6.19
CA MET A 1 -13.70 53.30 5.73
C MET A 1 -12.72 52.19 6.06
N SER A 2 -13.01 51.37 7.07
CA SER A 2 -12.21 50.17 7.38
C SER A 2 -12.60 49.08 6.39
N THR A 3 -11.77 48.85 5.38
CA THR A 3 -11.93 47.76 4.41
C THR A 3 -11.64 46.45 5.15
N ARG A 4 -12.68 45.81 5.71
CA ARG A 4 -12.60 44.41 6.11
C ARG A 4 -12.26 43.59 4.88
N THR A 5 -11.01 43.16 4.76
CA THR A 5 -10.62 42.15 3.78
C THR A 5 -11.50 40.92 4.04
N PRO A 6 -12.30 40.44 3.09
CA PRO A 6 -13.13 39.27 3.32
C PRO A 6 -12.20 38.11 3.69
N THR A 7 -12.41 37.53 4.87
CA THR A 7 -11.79 36.25 5.23
C THR A 7 -12.18 35.26 4.16
N ALA A 8 -11.22 34.80 3.34
CA ALA A 8 -11.50 33.82 2.31
C ALA A 8 -12.15 32.59 2.95
N VAL A 9 -13.35 32.24 2.50
CA VAL A 9 -14.11 31.07 2.93
C VAL A 9 -14.09 30.07 1.78
N ARG A 10 -13.89 28.79 2.08
CA ARG A 10 -13.95 27.73 1.08
C ARG A 10 -15.29 27.73 0.36
N SER A 11 -15.29 27.51 -0.96
CA SER A 11 -16.53 27.33 -1.69
C SER A 11 -17.28 26.08 -1.22
N ARG A 12 -18.60 26.07 -1.42
CA ARG A 12 -19.42 24.85 -1.20
C ARG A 12 -18.92 23.69 -2.07
N ALA A 13 -18.43 23.98 -3.28
CA ALA A 13 -17.86 22.97 -4.18
C ALA A 13 -16.64 22.28 -3.54
N SER A 14 -15.70 23.05 -2.98
CA SER A 14 -14.53 22.50 -2.27
C SER A 14 -14.92 21.56 -1.12
N LEU A 15 -15.97 21.91 -0.35
CA LEU A 15 -16.46 21.07 0.74
C LEU A 15 -17.12 19.78 0.25
N VAL A 16 -17.92 19.86 -0.82
CA VAL A 16 -18.56 18.68 -1.43
C VAL A 16 -17.50 17.74 -2.01
N LEU A 17 -16.50 18.28 -2.71
CA LEU A 17 -15.40 17.49 -3.27
C LEU A 17 -14.62 16.71 -2.20
N ASP A 18 -14.40 17.31 -1.03
CA ASP A 18 -13.72 16.62 0.08
C ASP A 18 -14.49 15.35 0.54
N TRP A 19 -15.82 15.42 0.59
CA TRP A 19 -16.66 14.27 0.93
C TRP A 19 -16.73 13.24 -0.21
N LEU A 20 -16.85 13.70 -1.45
CA LEU A 20 -16.83 12.81 -2.61
C LEU A 20 -15.51 12.04 -2.70
N LEU A 21 -14.38 12.67 -2.38
CA LEU A 21 -13.08 12.00 -2.28
C LEU A 21 -13.07 10.90 -1.22
N ALA A 22 -13.58 11.18 -0.01
CA ALA A 22 -13.67 10.18 1.05
C ALA A 22 -14.54 8.97 0.65
N THR A 23 -15.70 9.23 0.04
CA THR A 23 -16.62 8.17 -0.44
C THR A 23 -16.00 7.36 -1.58
N ALA A 24 -15.42 8.02 -2.58
CA ALA A 24 -14.76 7.34 -3.70
C ALA A 24 -13.56 6.52 -3.23
N TYR A 25 -12.82 7.00 -2.22
CA TYR A 25 -11.70 6.27 -1.64
C TYR A 25 -12.14 5.04 -0.85
N LEU A 26 -13.27 5.12 -0.14
CA LEU A 26 -13.88 3.96 0.52
C LEU A 26 -14.26 2.89 -0.51
N ALA A 27 -14.93 3.28 -1.60
CA ALA A 27 -15.27 2.37 -2.69
C ALA A 27 -14.03 1.76 -3.34
N HIS A 28 -13.00 2.57 -3.62
CA HIS A 28 -11.73 2.10 -4.18
C HIS A 28 -11.02 1.11 -3.26
N SER A 29 -10.99 1.40 -1.95
CA SER A 29 -10.41 0.53 -0.94
C SER A 29 -11.16 -0.80 -0.87
N TRP A 30 -12.50 -0.77 -0.88
CA TRP A 30 -13.32 -1.97 -0.91
C TRP A 30 -13.02 -2.83 -2.14
N VAL A 31 -13.03 -2.25 -3.36
CA VAL A 31 -12.68 -2.97 -4.59
C VAL A 31 -11.28 -3.56 -4.49
N THR A 32 -10.32 -2.79 -3.98
CA THR A 32 -8.92 -3.24 -3.85
C THR A 32 -8.79 -4.44 -2.93
N ILE A 33 -9.49 -4.41 -1.79
CA ILE A 33 -9.47 -5.47 -0.79
C ILE A 33 -10.18 -6.73 -1.30
N VAL A 34 -11.39 -6.59 -1.85
CA VAL A 34 -12.16 -7.71 -2.42
C VAL A 34 -11.38 -8.32 -3.57
N LYS A 35 -10.92 -7.48 -4.52
CA LYS A 35 -10.07 -7.90 -5.63
C LYS A 35 -8.92 -8.73 -5.10
N ALA A 36 -8.13 -8.25 -4.13
CA ALA A 36 -6.97 -8.96 -3.62
C ALA A 36 -7.28 -10.38 -3.12
N ARG A 37 -8.49 -10.61 -2.60
CA ARG A 37 -8.98 -11.89 -2.06
C ARG A 37 -9.65 -12.80 -3.08
N THR A 38 -10.13 -12.26 -4.20
CA THR A 38 -10.72 -13.06 -5.27
C THR A 38 -9.65 -13.90 -5.94
N ASP A 39 -9.93 -15.19 -6.14
CA ASP A 39 -9.09 -16.09 -6.94
C ASP A 39 -8.81 -15.46 -8.31
N ARG A 40 -7.56 -15.56 -8.75
CA ARG A 40 -7.09 -15.01 -10.01
C ARG A 40 -7.63 -15.75 -11.24
N ALA A 41 -8.07 -17.00 -11.07
CA ALA A 41 -8.65 -17.79 -12.16
C ALA A 41 -10.10 -17.38 -12.48
N LEU A 42 -10.78 -16.70 -11.55
CA LEU A 42 -12.18 -16.31 -11.73
C LEU A 42 -12.32 -15.08 -12.63
N PRO A 43 -13.27 -15.06 -13.59
CA PRO A 43 -13.57 -13.88 -14.42
C PRO A 43 -13.88 -12.63 -13.61
N LEU A 44 -14.49 -12.80 -12.43
CA LEU A 44 -14.77 -11.73 -11.47
C LEU A 44 -13.51 -10.91 -11.11
N ARG A 45 -12.32 -11.53 -11.11
CA ARG A 45 -11.06 -10.83 -10.82
C ARG A 45 -10.78 -9.73 -11.84
N ASP A 46 -11.09 -9.98 -13.10
CA ASP A 46 -10.88 -9.04 -14.20
C ASP A 46 -11.90 -7.91 -14.15
N GLU A 47 -13.15 -8.21 -13.83
CA GLU A 47 -14.19 -7.20 -13.57
C GLU A 47 -13.78 -6.28 -12.41
N LEU A 48 -13.37 -6.85 -11.27
CA LEU A 48 -12.90 -6.08 -10.12
C LEU A 48 -11.66 -5.24 -10.44
N ARG A 49 -10.80 -5.69 -11.36
CA ARG A 49 -9.70 -4.87 -11.88
C ARG A 49 -10.22 -3.68 -12.69
N GLY A 50 -11.20 -3.90 -13.58
CA GLY A 50 -11.86 -2.82 -14.30
C GLY A 50 -12.53 -1.79 -13.38
N TRP A 51 -13.22 -2.25 -12.34
CA TRP A 51 -13.78 -1.39 -11.29
C TRP A 51 -12.69 -0.60 -10.54
N HIS A 52 -11.55 -1.22 -10.25
CA HIS A 52 -10.43 -0.55 -9.60
C HIS A 52 -9.90 0.62 -10.47
N PHE A 53 -9.75 0.40 -11.78
CA PHE A 53 -9.37 1.47 -12.72
C PHE A 53 -10.43 2.56 -12.82
N LEU A 54 -11.71 2.19 -12.92
CA LEU A 54 -12.82 3.15 -13.00
C LEU A 54 -12.90 4.05 -11.76
N VAL A 55 -12.95 3.47 -10.56
CA VAL A 55 -13.01 4.25 -9.33
C VAL A 55 -11.72 5.06 -9.13
N GLY A 56 -10.56 4.53 -9.56
CA GLY A 56 -9.30 5.25 -9.60
C GLY A 56 -9.35 6.49 -10.51
N ALA A 57 -9.98 6.40 -11.69
CA ALA A 57 -10.18 7.53 -12.59
C ALA A 57 -11.15 8.58 -12.02
N VAL A 58 -12.19 8.14 -11.31
CA VAL A 58 -13.09 9.05 -10.56
C VAL A 58 -12.33 9.80 -9.47
N LEU A 59 -11.50 9.08 -8.68
CA LEU A 59 -10.63 9.70 -7.68
C LEU A 59 -9.67 10.71 -8.30
N PHE A 60 -9.05 10.38 -9.43
CA PHE A 60 -8.20 11.30 -10.18
C PHE A 60 -8.94 12.59 -10.53
N ALA A 61 -10.12 12.50 -11.15
CA ALA A 61 -10.89 13.65 -11.59
C ALA A 61 -11.32 14.53 -10.40
N LEU A 62 -11.82 13.92 -9.33
CA LEU A 62 -12.20 14.62 -8.10
C LEU A 62 -11.00 15.29 -7.44
N ALA A 63 -9.85 14.61 -7.35
CA ALA A 63 -8.65 15.14 -6.72
C ALA A 63 -8.03 16.27 -7.55
N ALA A 64 -8.01 16.13 -8.88
CA ALA A 64 -7.53 17.17 -9.78
C ALA A 64 -8.40 18.43 -9.71
N TRP A 65 -9.72 18.28 -9.71
CA TRP A 65 -10.63 19.41 -9.49
C TRP A 65 -10.44 20.01 -8.11
N ARG A 66 -10.33 19.17 -7.07
CA ARG A 66 -10.14 19.65 -5.71
C ARG A 66 -8.82 20.41 -5.54
N LEU A 67 -7.75 19.96 -6.19
CA LEU A 67 -6.45 20.61 -6.24
C LEU A 67 -6.51 21.94 -7.01
N TRP A 68 -7.29 22.00 -8.09
CA TRP A 68 -7.57 23.26 -8.79
C TRP A 68 -8.29 24.27 -7.89
N CYS A 69 -9.35 23.85 -7.20
CA CYS A 69 -10.04 24.68 -6.20
C CYS A 69 -9.09 25.13 -5.09
N TRP A 70 -8.22 24.24 -4.59
CA TRP A 70 -7.18 24.61 -3.62
C TRP A 70 -6.26 25.72 -4.15
N TRP A 71 -5.80 25.57 -5.40
CA TRP A 71 -4.92 26.55 -6.06
C TRP A 71 -5.59 27.91 -6.27
N ARG A 72 -6.91 27.94 -6.50
CA ARG A 72 -7.70 29.14 -6.79
C ARG A 72 -8.22 29.86 -5.55
N GLU A 73 -8.73 29.10 -4.58
CA GLU A 73 -9.53 29.63 -3.47
C GLU A 73 -8.78 29.61 -2.13
N GLU A 74 -7.87 28.65 -1.95
CA GLU A 74 -7.30 28.36 -0.64
C GLU A 74 -5.90 28.91 -0.43
N ARG A 75 -5.33 29.58 -1.43
CA ARG A 75 -4.04 30.26 -1.27
C ARG A 75 -4.21 31.49 -0.38
N GLY A 76 -3.39 31.58 0.66
CA GLY A 76 -3.42 32.70 1.59
C GLY A 76 -4.52 32.62 2.65
N LEU A 77 -5.24 31.50 2.77
CA LEU A 77 -6.02 31.22 3.98
C LEU A 77 -5.13 31.34 5.21
N ARG A 78 -5.71 31.74 6.34
CA ARG A 78 -5.01 31.86 7.62
C ARG A 78 -5.62 30.92 8.63
N PRO A 79 -4.86 30.47 9.65
CA PRO A 79 -5.42 29.73 10.76
C PRO A 79 -6.55 30.52 11.42
N GLY A 80 -7.59 29.80 11.85
CA GLY A 80 -8.66 30.39 12.65
C GLY A 80 -8.13 30.91 13.99
N THR A 81 -8.89 31.78 14.64
CA THR A 81 -8.55 32.33 15.97
C THR A 81 -8.30 31.21 16.97
N GLY A 82 -7.16 31.26 17.66
CA GLY A 82 -6.77 30.27 18.67
C GLY A 82 -6.20 28.96 18.12
N VAL A 83 -6.09 28.80 16.79
CA VAL A 83 -5.42 27.63 16.18
C VAL A 83 -3.93 27.93 16.02
N PRO A 84 -3.02 27.09 16.56
CA PRO A 84 -1.58 27.29 16.39
C PRO A 84 -1.19 27.28 14.89
N PRO A 85 -0.39 28.26 14.40
CA PRO A 85 -0.03 28.33 12.99
C PRO A 85 0.69 27.08 12.46
N GLY A 86 1.56 26.47 13.27
CA GLY A 86 2.28 25.24 12.90
C GLY A 86 1.36 24.04 12.75
N PHE A 87 0.39 23.87 13.66
CA PHE A 87 -0.64 22.81 13.58
C PHE A 87 -1.47 22.95 12.31
N TRP A 88 -1.95 24.16 12.03
CA TRP A 88 -2.72 24.45 10.83
C TRP A 88 -1.90 24.24 9.53
N LEU A 89 -0.65 24.70 9.51
CA LEU A 89 0.22 24.54 8.34
C LEU A 89 0.51 23.06 8.07
N TRP A 90 0.77 22.28 9.12
CA TRP A 90 0.96 20.84 9.01
C TRP A 90 -0.26 20.15 8.38
N GLY A 91 -1.47 20.47 8.85
CA GLY A 91 -2.71 19.92 8.30
C GLY A 91 -2.87 20.23 6.81
N ARG A 92 -2.48 21.45 6.40
CA ARG A 92 -2.49 21.83 4.99
C ARG A 92 -1.46 21.08 4.14
N THR A 93 -0.27 20.84 4.68
CA THR A 93 0.76 20.05 4.01
C THR A 93 0.28 18.62 3.80
N VAL A 94 -0.37 18.01 4.79
CA VAL A 94 -0.95 16.67 4.64
C VAL A 94 -2.08 16.64 3.62
N ALA A 95 -3.01 17.61 3.67
CA ALA A 95 -4.08 17.69 2.69
C ALA A 95 -3.54 17.81 1.25
N LEU A 96 -2.55 18.68 1.03
CA LEU A 96 -1.91 18.82 -0.28
C LEU A 96 -1.19 17.52 -0.70
N GLY A 97 -0.44 16.89 0.21
CA GLY A 97 0.22 15.62 -0.04
C GLY A 97 -0.74 14.53 -0.49
N ILE A 98 -1.87 14.37 0.22
CA ILE A 98 -2.93 13.42 -0.15
C ILE A 98 -3.46 13.73 -1.55
N LEU A 99 -3.81 14.98 -1.85
CA LEU A 99 -4.33 15.36 -3.18
C LEU A 99 -3.33 15.08 -4.31
N LEU A 100 -2.05 15.40 -4.11
CA LEU A 100 -1.00 15.13 -5.09
C LEU A 100 -0.81 13.62 -5.33
N ILE A 101 -0.91 12.81 -4.28
CA ILE A 101 -0.85 11.35 -4.41
C ILE A 101 -2.08 10.83 -5.16
N LEU A 102 -3.28 11.31 -4.84
CA LEU A 102 -4.52 10.89 -5.51
C LEU A 102 -4.56 11.28 -6.99
N VAL A 103 -3.86 12.34 -7.40
CA VAL A 103 -3.69 12.71 -8.81
C VAL A 103 -2.61 11.87 -9.51
N SER A 104 -1.51 11.55 -8.82
CA SER A 104 -0.39 10.82 -9.44
C SER A 104 -0.57 9.29 -9.49
N ALA A 105 -1.18 8.69 -8.45
CA ALA A 105 -1.30 7.24 -8.34
C ALA A 105 -2.08 6.58 -9.49
N PRO A 106 -3.22 7.14 -9.97
CA PRO A 106 -3.94 6.56 -11.10
C PRO A 106 -3.13 6.55 -12.40
N VAL A 107 -2.31 7.58 -12.64
CA VAL A 107 -1.39 7.64 -13.80
C VAL A 107 -0.36 6.51 -13.74
N LEU A 108 0.21 6.27 -12.56
CA LEU A 108 1.11 5.13 -12.34
C LEU A 108 0.38 3.79 -12.53
N GLY A 109 -0.89 3.69 -12.12
CA GLY A 109 -1.70 2.49 -12.32
C GLY A 109 -1.95 2.18 -13.80
N LEU A 110 -2.23 3.20 -14.62
CA LEU A 110 -2.36 3.05 -16.08
C LEU A 110 -1.03 2.63 -16.72
N GLY A 111 0.08 3.26 -16.32
CA GLY A 111 1.42 2.89 -16.77
C GLY A 111 1.76 1.43 -16.45
N TRP A 112 1.37 0.96 -15.25
CA TRP A 112 1.55 -0.44 -14.86
C TRP A 112 0.76 -1.37 -15.77
N GLY A 113 -0.50 -1.01 -16.03
CA GLY A 113 -1.37 -1.84 -16.84
C GLY A 113 -0.98 -1.94 -18.31
N TRP A 114 -0.58 -0.83 -18.92
CA TRP A 114 -0.08 -0.83 -20.30
C TRP A 114 1.31 -1.46 -20.41
N GLY A 115 2.18 -1.25 -19.42
CA GLY A 115 3.50 -1.89 -19.38
C GLY A 115 3.42 -3.42 -19.34
N GLU A 116 2.36 -3.98 -18.75
CA GLU A 116 2.02 -5.41 -18.74
C GLU A 116 1.39 -5.90 -20.06
N GLY A 117 0.94 -5.00 -20.95
CA GLY A 117 0.18 -5.36 -22.15
C GLY A 117 -1.30 -5.65 -21.91
N MET A 118 -1.84 -5.22 -20.77
CA MET A 118 -3.25 -5.44 -20.47
C MET A 118 -4.15 -4.55 -21.32
N ARG A 119 -5.28 -5.13 -21.77
CA ARG A 119 -6.42 -4.36 -22.27
C ARG A 119 -7.14 -3.74 -21.09
N LEU A 120 -6.96 -2.43 -20.90
CA LEU A 120 -7.57 -1.72 -19.79
C LEU A 120 -9.01 -1.33 -20.12
N HIS A 121 -9.87 -1.31 -19.11
CA HIS A 121 -11.26 -0.89 -19.22
C HIS A 121 -11.64 -0.02 -18.01
N LEU A 122 -12.40 1.05 -18.25
CA LEU A 122 -13.08 1.84 -17.23
C LEU A 122 -14.57 1.46 -17.22
N GLY A 123 -14.89 0.40 -16.50
CA GLY A 123 -16.20 -0.25 -16.63
C GLY A 123 -16.39 -0.76 -18.07
N PRO A 124 -17.44 -0.34 -18.79
CA PRO A 124 -17.67 -0.79 -20.17
C PRO A 124 -16.76 -0.13 -21.21
N ILE A 125 -16.01 0.92 -20.83
CA ILE A 125 -15.25 1.74 -21.79
C ILE A 125 -13.85 1.14 -21.94
N PRO A 126 -13.45 0.63 -23.12
CA PRO A 126 -12.07 0.21 -23.36
C PRO A 126 -11.14 1.42 -23.38
N LEU A 127 -9.98 1.28 -22.75
CA LEU A 127 -8.88 2.24 -22.80
C LEU A 127 -7.77 1.68 -23.69
N PRO A 128 -7.51 2.29 -24.86
CA PRO A 128 -6.41 1.85 -25.71
C PRO A 128 -5.07 2.07 -25.02
N PRO A 129 -4.06 1.20 -25.28
CA PRO A 129 -2.71 1.43 -24.79
C PRO A 129 -2.12 2.68 -25.44
N LEU A 130 -1.66 3.63 -24.61
CA LEU A 130 -0.91 4.80 -25.09
C LEU A 130 0.59 4.51 -25.23
N VAL A 131 1.06 3.43 -24.61
CA VAL A 131 2.44 2.96 -24.60
C VAL A 131 2.44 1.45 -24.80
N GLY A 132 3.49 0.93 -25.44
CA GLY A 132 3.65 -0.51 -25.66
C GLY A 132 4.06 -1.27 -24.39
N GLU A 133 4.09 -2.59 -24.50
CA GLU A 133 4.59 -3.49 -23.46
C GLU A 133 6.03 -3.15 -23.10
N SER A 134 6.30 -3.01 -21.79
CA SER A 134 7.62 -2.67 -21.29
C SER A 134 7.76 -3.11 -19.85
N ARG A 135 8.66 -4.07 -19.61
CA ARG A 135 8.98 -4.56 -18.27
C ARG A 135 9.47 -3.44 -17.35
N GLY A 136 10.30 -2.54 -17.87
CA GLY A 136 10.81 -1.40 -17.10
C GLY A 136 9.69 -0.47 -16.66
N LEU A 137 8.76 -0.16 -17.57
CA LEU A 137 7.58 0.65 -17.25
C LEU A 137 6.71 -0.06 -16.21
N TRP A 138 6.39 -1.34 -16.41
CA TRP A 138 5.61 -2.15 -15.49
C TRP A 138 6.21 -2.16 -14.08
N GLN A 139 7.52 -2.41 -13.94
CA GLN A 139 8.20 -2.43 -12.64
C GLN A 139 8.19 -1.06 -11.97
N PHE A 140 8.59 -0.01 -12.70
CA PHE A 140 8.65 1.35 -12.17
C PHE A 140 7.29 1.81 -11.68
N SER A 141 6.30 1.74 -12.56
CA SER A 141 4.97 2.27 -12.28
C SER A 141 4.22 1.44 -11.25
N GLY A 142 4.36 0.11 -11.27
CA GLY A 142 3.82 -0.78 -10.23
C GLY A 142 4.41 -0.49 -8.85
N TYR A 143 5.74 -0.34 -8.77
CA TYR A 143 6.44 -0.01 -7.53
C TYR A 143 5.93 1.29 -6.93
N PHE A 144 5.94 2.37 -7.71
CA PHE A 144 5.54 3.69 -7.22
C PHE A 144 4.03 3.80 -7.01
N HIS A 145 3.20 3.03 -7.72
CA HIS A 145 1.77 2.93 -7.44
C HIS A 145 1.51 2.29 -6.07
N SER A 146 2.25 1.22 -5.71
CA SER A 146 2.20 0.65 -4.35
C SER A 146 2.75 1.60 -3.29
N SER A 147 3.87 2.30 -3.55
CA SER A 147 4.41 3.33 -2.65
C SER A 147 3.41 4.45 -2.40
N ALA A 148 2.64 4.87 -3.40
CA ALA A 148 1.60 5.89 -3.26
C ALA A 148 0.53 5.48 -2.23
N GLY A 149 0.03 4.25 -2.30
CA GLY A 149 -0.92 3.72 -1.32
C GLY A 149 -0.35 3.70 0.09
N PHE A 150 0.88 3.21 0.25
CA PHE A 150 1.56 3.20 1.55
C PHE A 150 1.81 4.61 2.09
N MET A 151 2.14 5.58 1.24
CA MET A 151 2.32 6.98 1.62
C MET A 151 1.01 7.62 2.11
N ILE A 152 -0.13 7.32 1.47
CA ILE A 152 -1.44 7.76 1.98
C ILE A 152 -1.66 7.26 3.40
N THR A 153 -1.37 5.99 3.68
CA THR A 153 -1.49 5.41 5.02
C THR A 153 -0.59 6.14 6.03
N LEU A 154 0.68 6.39 5.70
CA LEU A 154 1.61 7.10 6.60
C LEU A 154 1.15 8.53 6.88
N LEU A 155 0.72 9.28 5.86
CA LEU A 155 0.19 10.63 6.01
C LEU A 155 -1.08 10.65 6.86
N ALA A 156 -1.98 9.68 6.65
CA ALA A 156 -3.23 9.56 7.40
C ALA A 156 -2.96 9.21 8.88
N LEU A 157 -2.05 8.27 9.16
CA LEU A 157 -1.63 7.94 10.53
C LEU A 157 -0.96 9.15 11.22
N GLY A 158 -0.07 9.85 10.51
CA GLY A 158 0.52 11.09 10.99
C GLY A 158 -0.54 12.13 11.35
N ALA A 159 -1.64 12.21 10.58
CA ALA A 159 -2.73 13.15 10.82
C ALA A 159 -3.52 12.81 12.07
N LEU A 160 -3.77 11.53 12.31
CA LEU A 160 -4.43 11.09 13.54
C LEU A 160 -3.55 11.36 14.77
N LEU A 161 -2.25 11.10 14.70
CA LEU A 161 -1.32 11.35 15.80
C LEU A 161 -1.21 12.84 16.13
N VAL A 162 -1.00 13.70 15.13
CA VAL A 162 -0.93 15.15 15.31
C VAL A 162 -2.27 15.71 15.76
N ALA A 163 -3.39 15.21 15.24
CA ALA A 163 -4.72 15.60 15.70
C ALA A 163 -4.98 15.20 17.17
N GLY A 164 -4.55 14.01 17.60
CA GLY A 164 -4.64 13.56 18.98
C GLY A 164 -3.83 14.44 19.91
N TRP A 165 -2.56 14.71 19.55
CA TRP A 165 -1.70 15.65 20.27
C TRP A 165 -2.33 17.05 20.34
N GLY A 166 -2.77 17.59 19.20
CA GLY A 166 -3.42 18.89 19.11
C GLY A 166 -4.67 18.97 19.98
N LYS A 167 -5.43 17.87 20.08
CA LYS A 167 -6.61 17.80 20.93
C LYS A 167 -6.25 17.89 22.39
N LEU A 168 -5.19 17.19 22.83
CA LEU A 168 -4.72 17.13 24.21
C LEU A 168 -4.01 18.41 24.69
N VAL A 169 -3.29 19.08 23.78
CA VAL A 169 -2.44 20.24 24.13
C VAL A 169 -3.14 21.56 23.84
N HIS A 170 -3.87 21.63 22.72
CA HIS A 170 -4.46 22.87 22.22
C HIS A 170 -6.00 22.84 22.15
N GLY A 171 -6.64 21.71 22.48
CA GLY A 171 -8.09 21.54 22.38
C GLY A 171 -8.61 21.29 20.95
N HIS A 172 -7.72 21.31 19.94
CA HIS A 172 -8.05 21.24 18.51
C HIS A 172 -7.79 19.86 17.92
N GLY A 173 -8.83 19.20 17.42
CA GLY A 173 -8.75 17.84 16.87
C GLY A 173 -8.63 17.77 15.35
N LEU A 174 -8.88 16.58 14.80
CA LEU A 174 -8.72 16.25 13.38
C LEU A 174 -9.53 17.17 12.45
N PHE A 175 -10.76 17.52 12.83
CA PHE A 175 -11.65 18.37 12.06
C PHE A 175 -11.29 19.86 12.10
N VAL A 176 -10.34 20.26 12.96
CA VAL A 176 -9.69 21.59 12.93
C VAL A 176 -8.40 21.52 12.10
N LEU A 177 -7.70 20.39 12.19
CA LEU A 177 -6.48 20.12 11.43
C LEU A 177 -6.73 20.03 9.92
N LEU A 178 -7.83 19.38 9.53
CA LEU A 178 -8.21 19.10 8.15
C LEU A 178 -9.66 19.54 7.87
N PRO A 179 -10.01 19.86 6.61
CA PRO A 179 -11.41 19.99 6.21
C PRO A 179 -12.22 18.73 6.59
N PRO A 180 -13.51 18.85 6.94
CA PRO A 180 -14.29 17.69 7.40
C PRO A 180 -14.29 16.49 6.47
N GLY A 181 -14.43 16.69 5.15
CA GLY A 181 -14.37 15.57 4.20
C GLY A 181 -12.97 14.95 4.08
N LEU A 182 -11.89 15.73 4.13
CA LEU A 182 -10.52 15.18 4.16
C LEU A 182 -10.17 14.52 5.51
N ALA A 183 -10.74 15.01 6.61
CA ALA A 183 -10.67 14.32 7.90
C ALA A 183 -11.38 12.95 7.82
N ALA A 184 -12.55 12.90 7.20
CA ALA A 184 -13.25 11.64 6.93
C ALA A 184 -12.45 10.72 6.01
N PHE A 185 -11.82 11.25 4.96
CA PHE A 185 -10.89 10.49 4.10
C PHE A 185 -9.76 9.84 4.91
N VAL A 186 -9.12 10.58 5.83
CA VAL A 186 -8.06 10.04 6.70
C VAL A 186 -8.57 8.88 7.54
N LEU A 187 -9.77 9.01 8.13
CA LEU A 187 -10.38 7.94 8.92
C LEU A 187 -10.69 6.71 8.05
N VAL A 188 -11.23 6.91 6.84
CA VAL A 188 -11.47 5.83 5.88
C VAL A 188 -10.16 5.15 5.49
N ALA A 189 -9.11 5.91 5.19
CA ALA A 189 -7.83 5.37 4.74
C ALA A 189 -7.16 4.49 5.81
N VAL A 190 -7.13 4.95 7.06
CA VAL A 190 -6.59 4.15 8.16
C VAL A 190 -7.51 2.97 8.47
N GLY A 191 -8.83 3.18 8.55
CA GLY A 191 -9.79 2.12 8.83
C GLY A 191 -9.77 1.00 7.79
N ALA A 192 -9.70 1.33 6.51
CA ALA A 192 -9.56 0.37 5.42
C ALA A 192 -8.23 -0.39 5.49
N THR A 193 -7.13 0.29 5.84
CA THR A 193 -5.82 -0.36 6.02
C THR A 193 -5.86 -1.34 7.18
N VAL A 194 -6.39 -0.93 8.34
CA VAL A 194 -6.52 -1.78 9.53
C VAL A 194 -7.41 -2.98 9.22
N TYR A 195 -8.55 -2.77 8.57
CA TYR A 195 -9.42 -3.85 8.14
C TYR A 195 -8.67 -4.82 7.23
N ALA A 196 -7.99 -4.31 6.19
CA ALA A 196 -7.24 -5.14 5.25
C ALA A 196 -6.17 -6.00 5.94
N LEU A 197 -5.39 -5.41 6.86
CA LEU A 197 -4.36 -6.11 7.63
C LEU A 197 -4.94 -7.15 8.59
N ALA A 198 -6.05 -6.83 9.25
CA ALA A 198 -6.71 -7.75 10.17
C ALA A 198 -7.36 -8.96 9.49
N THR A 199 -7.70 -8.83 8.21
CA THR A 199 -8.37 -9.89 7.43
C THR A 199 -7.47 -10.48 6.35
N PHE A 200 -6.14 -10.37 6.53
CA PHE A 200 -5.18 -10.89 5.56
C PHE A 200 -5.13 -12.43 5.51
N GLY A 201 -5.49 -13.12 6.61
CA GLY A 201 -5.59 -14.59 6.70
C GLY A 201 -6.98 -15.18 6.44
N GLY A 202 -8.01 -14.35 6.20
CA GLY A 202 -9.40 -14.77 6.05
C GLY A 202 -10.38 -13.65 6.43
N PRO A 203 -11.66 -13.72 6.06
CA PRO A 203 -12.64 -12.66 6.36
C PRO A 203 -13.07 -12.61 7.84
N GLU A 204 -12.93 -13.72 8.57
CA GLU A 204 -13.36 -13.92 9.97
C GLU A 204 -12.84 -12.88 10.99
N PRO A 205 -11.57 -12.42 10.97
CA PRO A 205 -11.05 -11.52 12.01
C PRO A 205 -11.40 -10.02 11.80
N GLY A 206 -12.18 -9.68 10.77
CA GLY A 206 -12.34 -8.28 10.33
C GLY A 206 -13.22 -7.39 11.20
N LEU A 207 -14.38 -7.89 11.60
CA LEU A 207 -15.29 -7.15 12.47
C LEU A 207 -14.70 -6.94 13.88
N PRO A 208 -14.07 -7.96 14.52
CA PRO A 208 -13.38 -7.75 15.80
C PRO A 208 -12.25 -6.72 15.72
N ALA A 209 -11.46 -6.70 14.64
CA ALA A 209 -10.36 -5.75 14.50
C ALA A 209 -10.82 -4.32 14.22
N LEU A 210 -11.87 -4.13 13.41
CA LEU A 210 -12.52 -2.83 13.24
C LEU A 210 -13.09 -2.33 14.58
N GLY A 211 -13.73 -3.21 15.35
CA GLY A 211 -14.23 -2.91 16.69
C GLY A 211 -13.12 -2.51 17.66
N LEU A 212 -11.99 -3.24 17.67
CA LEU A 212 -10.83 -2.92 18.51
C LEU A 212 -10.21 -1.58 18.14
N PHE A 213 -10.04 -1.30 16.84
CA PHE A 213 -9.48 -0.04 16.36
C PHE A 213 -10.42 1.15 16.65
N GLY A 214 -11.72 0.99 16.40
CA GLY A 214 -12.74 1.97 16.78
C GLY A 214 -12.76 2.21 18.30
N GLY A 215 -12.62 1.15 19.10
CA GLY A 215 -12.51 1.20 20.54
C GLY A 215 -11.26 1.96 21.01
N LEU A 216 -10.09 1.69 20.44
CA LEU A 216 -8.83 2.39 20.75
C LEU A 216 -8.92 3.88 20.42
N ILE A 217 -9.49 4.24 19.27
CA ILE A 217 -9.77 5.64 18.92
C ILE A 217 -10.73 6.25 19.96
N GLY A 218 -11.81 5.54 20.30
CA GLY A 218 -12.79 5.95 21.31
C GLY A 218 -12.16 6.20 22.68
N VAL A 219 -11.24 5.34 23.13
CA VAL A 219 -10.49 5.48 24.39
C VAL A 219 -9.58 6.70 24.35
N VAL A 220 -8.81 6.90 23.28
CA VAL A 220 -7.96 8.10 23.13
C VAL A 220 -8.81 9.37 23.15
N TRP A 221 -9.97 9.36 22.50
CA TRP A 221 -10.91 10.48 22.49
C TRP A 221 -11.56 10.73 23.86
N LEU A 222 -11.99 9.66 24.54
CA LEU A 222 -12.59 9.75 25.88
C LEU A 222 -11.57 10.22 26.91
N ALA A 223 -10.35 9.69 26.88
CA ALA A 223 -9.24 10.13 27.73
C ALA A 223 -8.93 11.61 27.49
N GLY A 224 -8.87 12.05 26.23
CA GLY A 224 -8.71 13.46 25.90
C GLY A 224 -9.86 14.34 26.39
N ALA A 225 -11.10 13.87 26.26
CA ALA A 225 -12.27 14.59 26.76
C ALA A 225 -12.29 14.70 28.30
N LEU A 226 -11.87 13.65 29.01
CA LEU A 226 -11.79 13.61 30.47
C LEU A 226 -10.65 14.49 31.00
N LEU A 227 -9.47 14.46 30.37
CA LEU A 227 -8.34 15.32 30.72
C LEU A 227 -8.64 16.81 30.52
N HIS A 228 -9.53 17.15 29.60
CA HIS A 228 -9.98 18.53 29.37
C HIS A 228 -11.15 18.98 30.26
N ARG A 229 -11.88 18.06 30.89
CA ARG A 229 -13.02 18.40 31.77
C ARG A 229 -12.63 19.20 33.02
N GLY A 230 -11.33 19.23 33.37
CA GLY A 230 -10.79 20.00 34.50
C GLY A 230 -10.02 21.27 34.15
N ARG A 231 -9.74 21.54 32.86
CA ARG A 231 -8.98 22.73 32.44
C ARG A 231 -9.95 23.82 31.98
N ARG A 232 -10.35 24.72 32.90
CA ARG A 232 -10.94 26.00 32.50
C ARG A 232 -9.91 26.74 31.64
N ALA A 233 -10.32 27.20 30.47
CA ALA A 233 -9.49 28.12 29.69
C ALA A 233 -9.14 29.32 30.58
N PRO A 234 -7.87 29.73 30.69
CA PRO A 234 -7.54 30.96 31.39
C PRO A 234 -8.34 32.09 30.74
N ASP A 235 -9.07 32.82 31.57
CA ASP A 235 -9.97 33.88 31.12
C ASP A 235 -9.12 35.06 30.63
N ILE A 236 -8.71 35.04 29.36
CA ILE A 236 -7.86 36.08 28.75
C ILE A 236 -8.57 37.44 28.79
N ALA A 237 -9.90 37.46 28.94
CA ALA A 237 -10.68 38.67 29.14
C ALA A 237 -10.40 39.37 30.48
N ALA A 238 -9.85 38.68 31.49
CA ALA A 238 -9.51 39.26 32.79
C ALA A 238 -8.15 39.96 32.82
N GLN A 239 -7.32 39.81 31.78
CA GLN A 239 -5.97 40.42 31.69
C GLN A 239 -5.89 41.62 30.72
N LEU A 240 -6.99 41.99 30.08
CA LEU A 240 -7.02 43.20 29.28
C LEU A 240 -7.30 44.41 30.20
N PRO A 241 -6.45 45.46 30.19
CA PRO A 241 -6.71 46.65 30.99
C PRO A 241 -8.06 47.25 30.58
N ARG A 242 -8.94 47.45 31.57
CA ARG A 242 -10.23 48.11 31.36
C ARG A 242 -9.95 49.50 30.78
N ARG A 243 -10.49 49.77 29.58
CA ARG A 243 -10.44 51.10 28.96
C ARG A 243 -11.03 52.12 29.94
N GLY A 244 -10.19 53.05 30.42
CA GLY A 244 -10.65 54.33 30.99
C GLY A 244 -11.37 55.16 29.94
N GLY A 245 -12.23 56.08 30.38
CA GLY A 245 -13.19 56.84 29.58
C GLY A 245 -12.62 57.79 28.52
N PRO A 246 -13.50 58.56 27.85
CA PRO A 246 -13.19 59.24 26.60
C PRO A 246 -12.53 60.60 26.84
N SER A 247 -11.20 60.65 26.83
CA SER A 247 -10.37 61.81 26.47
C SER A 247 -8.91 61.38 26.52
N ASP A 248 -8.08 61.99 25.68
CA ASP A 248 -6.64 61.77 25.52
C ASP A 248 -6.20 60.60 24.63
N PHE A 249 -6.34 60.82 23.31
CA PHE A 249 -5.40 60.26 22.35
C PHE A 249 -4.27 61.28 22.13
N PRO A 250 -3.01 60.99 22.45
CA PRO A 250 -1.90 61.79 21.93
C PRO A 250 -1.73 61.48 20.44
N ASP A 251 -1.71 62.54 19.63
CA ASP A 251 -1.31 62.47 18.22
C ASP A 251 0.13 61.97 18.11
N ARG A 252 0.33 60.94 17.28
CA ARG A 252 1.58 60.21 16.98
C ARG A 252 2.03 59.17 18.01
N LEU A 253 1.59 57.93 17.77
CA LEU A 253 2.41 56.74 18.01
C LEU A 253 2.85 56.18 16.66
N VAL A 254 3.99 56.68 16.16
CA VAL A 254 4.82 55.86 15.27
C VAL A 254 5.36 54.74 16.15
N PRO A 255 5.07 53.45 15.89
CA PRO A 255 5.68 52.39 16.67
C PRO A 255 7.20 52.48 16.45
N PRO A 256 8.04 52.43 17.49
CA PRO A 256 9.46 52.22 17.26
C PRO A 256 9.56 50.91 16.49
N ALA A 257 10.32 50.93 15.39
CA ALA A 257 10.69 49.72 14.69
C ALA A 257 11.14 48.72 15.75
N LEU A 258 10.43 47.60 15.86
CA LEU A 258 10.89 46.46 16.62
C LEU A 258 12.12 45.93 15.87
N GLU A 259 13.27 46.56 16.14
CA GLU A 259 14.57 45.95 15.92
C GLU A 259 14.50 44.60 16.62
N GLN A 260 14.38 43.56 15.82
CA GLN A 260 14.59 42.20 16.25
C GLN A 260 16.02 42.14 16.77
N ARG A 261 16.18 42.24 18.09
CA ARG A 261 17.42 41.91 18.77
C ARG A 261 17.67 40.43 18.49
N GLU A 262 18.47 40.16 17.48
CA GLU A 262 19.04 38.84 17.21
C GLU A 262 19.95 38.47 18.40
N THR A 263 19.37 37.81 19.39
CA THR A 263 20.15 37.05 20.36
C THR A 263 20.58 35.76 19.67
N GLY A 264 21.89 35.53 19.59
CA GLY A 264 22.56 34.47 18.83
C GLY A 264 22.33 33.03 19.29
N ALA A 265 21.12 32.67 19.72
CA ALA A 265 20.67 31.29 19.76
C ALA A 265 19.82 31.01 18.51
N PRO A 266 20.01 29.88 17.80
CA PRO A 266 19.15 29.55 16.66
C PRO A 266 17.71 29.47 17.17
N GLY A 267 16.89 30.46 16.83
CA GLY A 267 15.50 30.49 17.24
C GLY A 267 14.77 29.22 16.78
N PRO A 268 13.63 28.86 17.39
CA PRO A 268 12.88 27.64 17.06
C PRO A 268 12.59 27.47 15.56
N GLY A 269 12.60 28.56 14.77
CA GLY A 269 12.50 28.54 13.32
C GLY A 269 13.76 28.10 12.55
N ALA A 270 14.97 28.16 13.10
CA ALA A 270 16.18 27.65 12.46
C ALA A 270 16.27 26.13 12.55
N VAL A 271 15.99 25.57 13.74
CA VAL A 271 15.90 24.12 13.95
C VAL A 271 14.76 23.52 13.13
N ALA A 272 13.58 24.16 13.10
CA ALA A 272 12.46 23.69 12.26
C ALA A 272 12.77 23.73 10.75
N ARG A 273 13.55 24.72 10.27
CA ARG A 273 13.98 24.82 8.86
C ARG A 273 14.90 23.68 8.42
N VAL A 274 15.61 23.05 9.36
CA VAL A 274 16.47 21.88 9.09
C VAL A 274 15.74 20.57 9.35
N LEU A 275 14.97 20.47 10.44
CA LEU A 275 14.25 19.24 10.79
C LEU A 275 13.07 18.92 9.85
N ALA A 276 12.39 19.93 9.31
CA ALA A 276 11.27 19.71 8.38
C ALA A 276 11.67 19.01 7.07
N PRO A 277 12.70 19.45 6.33
CA PRO A 277 13.15 18.72 5.14
C PRO A 277 13.71 17.34 5.50
N VAL A 278 14.39 17.18 6.64
CA VAL A 278 14.86 15.85 7.10
C VAL A 278 13.69 14.91 7.37
N ALA A 279 12.65 15.36 8.08
CA ALA A 279 11.46 14.55 8.33
C ALA A 279 10.69 14.24 7.04
N ALA A 280 10.62 15.18 6.10
CA ALA A 280 10.02 14.95 4.78
C ALA A 280 10.80 13.91 3.98
N VAL A 281 12.13 14.01 3.95
CA VAL A 281 13.02 13.02 3.31
C VAL A 281 12.84 11.66 3.99
N ALA A 282 12.86 11.59 5.33
CA ALA A 282 12.65 10.34 6.05
C ALA A 282 11.30 9.70 5.73
N LEU A 283 10.22 10.49 5.68
CA LEU A 283 8.89 10.00 5.32
C LEU A 283 8.86 9.49 3.87
N ILE A 284 9.41 10.25 2.92
CA ILE A 284 9.53 9.87 1.51
C ILE A 284 10.35 8.58 1.37
N THR A 285 11.49 8.49 2.06
CA THR A 285 12.36 7.31 2.05
C THR A 285 11.66 6.10 2.65
N LEU A 286 10.98 6.24 3.79
CA LEU A 286 10.17 5.16 4.38
C LEU A 286 9.05 4.72 3.41
N GLY A 287 8.37 5.69 2.80
CA GLY A 287 7.31 5.43 1.83
C GLY A 287 7.82 4.71 0.57
N ALA A 288 8.98 5.14 0.08
CA ALA A 288 9.65 4.55 -1.07
C ALA A 288 10.24 3.18 -0.73
N LEU A 289 10.73 2.93 0.49
CA LEU A 289 11.32 1.63 0.89
C LEU A 289 10.27 0.59 1.29
N GLY A 290 9.04 1.00 1.61
CA GLY A 290 7.96 0.09 2.01
C GLY A 290 7.80 -1.11 1.07
N PRO A 291 7.61 -0.92 -0.25
CA PRO A 291 7.49 -2.04 -1.18
C PRO A 291 8.73 -2.93 -1.25
N TYR A 292 9.94 -2.36 -1.14
CA TYR A 292 11.17 -3.16 -1.08
C TYR A 292 11.26 -4.02 0.19
N GLN A 293 10.89 -3.46 1.35
CA GLN A 293 10.88 -4.22 2.61
C GLN A 293 9.84 -5.35 2.58
N GLN A 294 8.67 -5.10 2.00
CA GLN A 294 7.57 -6.05 1.98
C GLN A 294 7.72 -7.14 0.91
N PHE A 295 8.17 -6.79 -0.30
CA PHE A 295 8.15 -7.69 -1.45
C PHE A 295 9.52 -7.95 -2.07
N ARG A 296 10.58 -7.29 -1.58
CA ARG A 296 11.94 -7.31 -2.17
C ARG A 296 11.99 -6.92 -3.65
N VAL A 297 10.97 -6.22 -4.15
CA VAL A 297 10.95 -5.64 -5.50
C VAL A 297 11.73 -4.33 -5.50
N THR A 298 12.32 -3.99 -6.64
CA THR A 298 12.96 -2.68 -6.86
C THR A 298 12.30 -1.98 -8.04
N PRO A 299 12.29 -0.64 -8.12
CA PRO A 299 11.58 0.08 -9.19
C PRO A 299 12.20 -0.08 -10.60
N TRP A 300 13.25 -0.87 -10.71
CA TRP A 300 14.13 -1.00 -11.86
C TRP A 300 14.70 -2.41 -11.85
N PRO A 301 14.89 -3.05 -13.01
CA PRO A 301 15.46 -4.39 -13.03
C PRO A 301 16.86 -4.39 -12.42
N ARG A 302 17.10 -5.26 -11.44
CA ARG A 302 18.41 -5.47 -10.81
C ARG A 302 18.73 -6.95 -10.76
N GLY A 303 20.00 -7.29 -10.95
CA GLY A 303 20.48 -8.66 -10.91
C GLY A 303 21.20 -9.06 -12.18
N GLU A 304 21.81 -10.24 -12.14
CA GLU A 304 22.40 -10.87 -13.31
C GLU A 304 21.28 -11.32 -14.25
N VAL A 305 21.34 -10.88 -15.51
CA VAL A 305 20.52 -11.46 -16.56
C VAL A 305 21.27 -12.67 -17.06
N VAL A 306 20.67 -13.84 -16.94
CA VAL A 306 21.17 -15.00 -17.67
C VAL A 306 20.84 -14.79 -19.14
N GLN A 307 21.87 -14.39 -19.88
CA GLN A 307 21.89 -14.48 -21.33
C GLN A 307 22.05 -15.98 -21.65
N VAL A 308 21.04 -16.59 -22.25
CA VAL A 308 21.18 -17.96 -22.76
C VAL A 308 21.68 -17.82 -24.19
N GLU A 309 22.80 -18.46 -24.52
CA GLU A 309 23.42 -18.45 -25.86
C GLU A 309 22.57 -19.14 -26.95
N ASP A 310 21.40 -19.64 -26.58
CA ASP A 310 20.60 -20.56 -27.36
C ASP A 310 19.12 -20.10 -27.29
N ASP A 311 18.43 -20.10 -28.43
CA ASP A 311 17.04 -19.66 -28.63
C ASP A 311 16.00 -20.53 -27.88
N ARG A 312 16.40 -21.24 -26.83
CA ARG A 312 15.56 -22.15 -26.05
C ARG A 312 14.37 -21.39 -25.51
N VAL A 313 13.21 -21.89 -25.91
CA VAL A 313 11.94 -21.51 -25.30
C VAL A 313 11.94 -22.04 -23.87
N TRP A 314 11.60 -21.16 -22.94
CA TRP A 314 11.46 -21.34 -21.50
C TRP A 314 11.03 -22.75 -21.11
N HIS A 315 11.92 -23.51 -20.46
CA HIS A 315 11.63 -24.86 -19.96
C HIS A 315 10.81 -25.73 -20.94
N ALA A 316 11.00 -25.53 -22.25
CA ALA A 316 10.15 -26.16 -23.27
C ALA A 316 10.38 -27.67 -23.33
N GLU A 317 11.50 -28.13 -22.79
CA GLU A 317 11.81 -29.54 -22.63
C GLU A 317 11.68 -29.95 -21.16
N VAL A 318 10.85 -30.96 -20.93
CA VAL A 318 10.68 -31.63 -19.65
C VAL A 318 11.98 -32.33 -19.27
N GLN A 319 12.61 -31.92 -18.18
CA GLN A 319 13.85 -32.51 -17.68
C GLN A 319 13.61 -33.66 -16.69
N MET A 320 12.41 -33.74 -16.12
CA MET A 320 12.08 -34.72 -15.07
C MET A 320 10.59 -35.09 -15.13
N ARG A 321 10.31 -36.40 -14.99
CA ARG A 321 8.95 -36.88 -14.70
C ARG A 321 8.65 -36.74 -13.21
N VAL A 322 7.41 -36.37 -12.89
CA VAL A 322 6.99 -36.16 -11.50
C VAL A 322 5.83 -37.07 -11.13
N GLN A 323 5.83 -37.51 -9.88
CA GLN A 323 4.67 -38.18 -9.30
C GLN A 323 3.72 -37.15 -8.72
N VAL A 324 2.42 -37.35 -8.97
CA VAL A 324 1.34 -36.45 -8.54
C VAL A 324 0.25 -37.24 -7.83
N MET A 325 -0.12 -36.79 -6.63
CA MET A 325 -1.25 -37.34 -5.87
C MET A 325 -2.56 -36.61 -6.20
N PRO A 326 -3.72 -37.25 -6.04
CA PRO A 326 -5.03 -36.58 -6.07
C PRO A 326 -5.12 -35.43 -5.06
N GLU A 327 -5.97 -34.44 -5.34
CA GLU A 327 -6.11 -33.28 -4.44
C GLU A 327 -6.83 -33.63 -3.14
N SER A 328 -6.13 -33.46 -2.02
CA SER A 328 -6.69 -33.69 -0.68
C SER A 328 -7.44 -32.47 -0.14
N ALA A 329 -8.25 -32.66 0.92
CA ALA A 329 -8.90 -31.54 1.60
C ALA A 329 -7.89 -30.56 2.22
N PHE A 330 -6.80 -31.09 2.77
CA PHE A 330 -5.70 -30.29 3.29
C PHE A 330 -5.03 -29.47 2.18
N GLU A 331 -4.82 -30.05 1.00
CA GLU A 331 -4.26 -29.32 -0.15
C GLU A 331 -5.16 -28.19 -0.63
N ARG A 332 -6.49 -28.34 -0.59
CA ARG A 332 -7.40 -27.23 -0.90
C ARG A 332 -7.23 -26.07 0.07
N GLN A 333 -7.12 -26.35 1.37
CA GLN A 333 -6.84 -25.32 2.36
C GLN A 333 -5.48 -24.64 2.11
N VAL A 334 -4.42 -25.42 1.89
CA VAL A 334 -3.08 -24.90 1.57
C VAL A 334 -3.10 -24.08 0.28
N ARG A 335 -3.91 -24.47 -0.71
CA ARG A 335 -4.08 -23.73 -1.96
C ARG A 335 -4.61 -22.31 -1.70
N ASP A 336 -5.66 -22.21 -0.90
CA ASP A 336 -6.37 -20.97 -0.58
C ASP A 336 -5.58 -20.05 0.36
N GLU A 337 -4.79 -20.61 1.27
CA GLU A 337 -4.04 -19.85 2.27
C GLU A 337 -2.64 -19.46 1.80
N LEU A 338 -1.91 -20.40 1.20
CA LEU A 338 -0.46 -20.29 0.96
C LEU A 338 -0.07 -20.34 -0.51
N TYR A 339 -0.58 -21.29 -1.31
CA TYR A 339 -0.16 -21.43 -2.70
C TYR A 339 -0.54 -20.24 -3.58
N LYS A 340 -1.63 -19.52 -3.26
CA LYS A 340 -1.99 -18.25 -3.93
C LYS A 340 -0.84 -17.22 -3.96
N TRP A 341 0.13 -17.33 -3.05
CA TRP A 341 1.32 -16.48 -3.02
C TRP A 341 2.37 -16.88 -4.07
N CYS A 342 2.43 -18.15 -4.45
CA CYS A 342 3.25 -18.60 -5.57
C CYS A 342 2.73 -17.98 -6.87
N THR A 343 1.41 -18.05 -7.11
CA THR A 343 0.77 -17.46 -8.31
C THR A 343 0.64 -15.93 -8.22
N PHE A 344 0.87 -15.35 -7.04
CA PHE A 344 1.10 -13.92 -6.85
C PHE A 344 2.37 -13.48 -7.57
N CYS A 345 3.47 -14.17 -7.30
CA CYS A 345 4.80 -13.85 -7.81
C CYS A 345 5.08 -14.43 -9.19
N HIS A 346 4.42 -15.52 -9.59
CA HIS A 346 4.78 -16.28 -10.78
C HIS A 346 3.60 -16.49 -11.73
N THR A 347 3.89 -16.66 -13.02
CA THR A 347 3.02 -17.32 -13.99
C THR A 347 3.29 -18.83 -13.94
N VAL A 348 2.33 -19.64 -14.39
CA VAL A 348 2.41 -21.12 -14.34
C VAL A 348 2.05 -21.79 -15.67
N SER A 349 1.50 -21.02 -16.61
CA SER A 349 1.00 -21.52 -17.89
C SER A 349 2.13 -21.79 -18.88
N ALA A 350 1.98 -22.86 -19.66
CA ALA A 350 2.89 -23.20 -20.74
C ALA A 350 3.03 -22.04 -21.74
N GLY A 351 4.26 -21.75 -22.16
CA GLY A 351 4.56 -20.73 -23.17
C GLY A 351 4.37 -19.27 -22.74
N ASP A 352 3.93 -18.99 -21.51
CA ASP A 352 3.78 -17.63 -21.01
C ASP A 352 5.17 -17.02 -20.72
N ARG A 353 5.57 -16.05 -21.55
CA ARG A 353 6.88 -15.37 -21.47
C ARG A 353 6.90 -14.18 -20.51
N ARG A 354 5.79 -13.89 -19.84
CA ARG A 354 5.70 -12.74 -18.93
C ARG A 354 6.41 -13.03 -17.61
N PHE A 355 7.10 -12.02 -17.11
CA PHE A 355 7.69 -12.00 -15.78
C PHE A 355 6.82 -11.21 -14.84
N LYS A 356 6.44 -11.82 -13.71
CA LYS A 356 5.87 -11.09 -12.59
C LYS A 356 7.02 -10.71 -11.63
N VAL A 357 6.83 -10.91 -10.34
CA VAL A 357 7.91 -10.76 -9.35
C VAL A 357 8.99 -11.83 -9.57
N GLY A 358 8.58 -13.03 -9.97
CA GLY A 358 9.44 -14.14 -10.34
C GLY A 358 9.22 -14.62 -11.79
N PRO A 359 10.05 -15.55 -12.27
CA PRO A 359 9.92 -16.18 -13.58
C PRO A 359 8.70 -17.11 -13.67
N ASN A 360 8.39 -17.62 -14.85
CA ASN A 360 7.35 -18.64 -15.02
C ASN A 360 7.79 -19.94 -14.31
N LEU A 361 6.85 -20.63 -13.64
CA LEU A 361 7.09 -21.91 -12.97
C LEU A 361 6.70 -23.14 -13.79
N HIS A 362 6.28 -22.97 -15.03
CA HIS A 362 5.97 -24.08 -15.93
C HIS A 362 7.18 -25.00 -16.12
N ALA A 363 6.95 -26.31 -15.98
CA ALA A 363 7.96 -27.36 -16.18
C ALA A 363 9.28 -27.18 -15.40
N ILE A 364 9.25 -26.60 -14.19
CA ILE A 364 10.48 -26.32 -13.43
C ILE A 364 11.18 -27.54 -12.83
N PHE A 365 10.49 -28.66 -12.63
CA PHE A 365 11.09 -29.83 -12.00
C PHE A 365 12.15 -30.43 -12.93
N GLY A 366 13.33 -30.69 -12.36
CA GLY A 366 14.55 -31.08 -13.07
C GLY A 366 15.34 -29.92 -13.69
N GLN A 367 14.82 -28.69 -13.65
CA GLN A 367 15.50 -27.54 -14.28
C GLN A 367 16.60 -26.98 -13.37
N GLN A 368 17.69 -26.52 -13.97
CA GLN A 368 18.73 -25.78 -13.27
C GLN A 368 18.18 -24.45 -12.74
N ALA A 369 18.48 -24.13 -11.49
CA ALA A 369 18.04 -22.88 -10.86
C ALA A 369 18.65 -21.65 -11.53
N GLY A 370 17.92 -20.54 -11.53
CA GLY A 370 18.48 -19.25 -11.96
C GLY A 370 18.72 -19.10 -13.46
N THR A 371 18.13 -19.96 -14.32
CA THR A 371 18.49 -20.04 -15.75
C THR A 371 17.49 -19.43 -16.72
N VAL A 372 16.34 -18.93 -16.25
CA VAL A 372 15.29 -18.43 -17.16
C VAL A 372 15.78 -17.20 -17.96
N PRO A 373 15.86 -17.30 -19.31
CA PRO A 373 16.42 -16.23 -20.13
C PRO A 373 15.65 -14.93 -19.97
N GLY A 374 16.36 -13.81 -19.77
CA GLY A 374 15.75 -12.49 -19.63
C GLY A 374 15.14 -12.18 -18.26
N PHE A 375 15.14 -13.12 -17.31
CA PHE A 375 14.85 -12.80 -15.90
C PHE A 375 16.10 -12.27 -15.20
N HIS A 376 15.91 -11.29 -14.31
CA HIS A 376 17.00 -10.76 -13.49
C HIS A 376 17.06 -11.52 -12.17
N TYR A 377 18.02 -12.42 -12.04
CA TYR A 377 18.25 -13.17 -10.81
C TYR A 377 19.23 -12.42 -9.90
N SER A 378 19.10 -12.61 -8.58
CA SER A 378 20.18 -12.25 -7.65
C SER A 378 21.45 -13.01 -8.02
N ALA A 379 22.61 -12.38 -7.86
CA ALA A 379 23.91 -13.03 -8.06
C ALA A 379 24.06 -14.34 -7.27
N ALA A 380 23.49 -14.40 -6.05
CA ALA A 380 23.49 -15.61 -5.23
C ALA A 380 22.76 -16.79 -5.90
N LEU A 381 21.50 -16.60 -6.33
CA LEU A 381 20.71 -17.65 -6.98
C LEU A 381 21.26 -18.03 -8.36
N ALA A 382 21.74 -17.07 -9.14
CA ALA A 382 22.38 -17.34 -10.43
C ALA A 382 23.68 -18.16 -10.24
N ARG A 383 24.49 -17.81 -9.24
CA ARG A 383 25.69 -18.57 -8.86
C ARG A 383 25.34 -19.98 -8.39
N ALA A 384 24.36 -20.14 -7.50
CA ALA A 384 23.93 -21.45 -7.01
C ALA A 384 23.48 -22.36 -8.17
N GLY A 385 22.76 -21.80 -9.14
CA GLY A 385 22.44 -22.47 -10.40
C GLY A 385 23.69 -22.97 -11.13
N ARG A 386 24.65 -22.08 -11.41
CA ARG A 386 25.94 -22.42 -12.07
C ARG A 386 26.76 -23.46 -11.30
N GLU A 387 26.64 -23.49 -9.99
CA GLU A 387 27.29 -24.47 -9.10
C GLU A 387 26.54 -25.81 -9.01
N GLY A 388 25.42 -25.97 -9.73
CA GLY A 388 24.72 -27.24 -9.89
C GLY A 388 23.39 -27.36 -9.16
N LEU A 389 22.83 -26.27 -8.62
CA LEU A 389 21.49 -26.31 -8.03
C LEU A 389 20.44 -26.63 -9.11
N VAL A 390 19.73 -27.74 -8.92
CA VAL A 390 18.64 -28.23 -9.76
C VAL A 390 17.37 -28.32 -8.92
N TRP A 391 16.23 -27.93 -9.48
CA TRP A 391 14.94 -28.00 -8.81
C TRP A 391 14.39 -29.43 -8.81
N THR A 392 14.46 -30.07 -7.66
CA THR A 392 13.85 -31.37 -7.32
C THR A 392 12.81 -31.16 -6.23
N ASP A 393 12.09 -32.20 -5.85
CA ASP A 393 11.19 -32.14 -4.68
C ASP A 393 11.93 -31.69 -3.41
N GLU A 394 13.11 -32.25 -3.16
CA GLU A 394 13.90 -32.00 -1.95
C GLU A 394 14.46 -30.57 -1.93
N THR A 395 15.01 -30.11 -3.04
CA THR A 395 15.62 -28.79 -3.13
C THR A 395 14.56 -27.69 -3.18
N LEU A 396 13.41 -27.91 -3.83
CA LEU A 396 12.29 -26.97 -3.77
C LEU A 396 11.68 -26.92 -2.36
N ALA A 397 11.50 -28.06 -1.69
CA ALA A 397 11.03 -28.11 -0.29
C ALA A 397 11.98 -27.32 0.63
N ALA A 398 13.29 -27.56 0.53
CA ALA A 398 14.30 -26.84 1.31
C ALA A 398 14.34 -25.34 0.97
N TYR A 399 14.18 -24.99 -0.31
CA TYR A 399 14.15 -23.59 -0.74
C TYR A 399 12.94 -22.85 -0.15
N ILE A 400 11.73 -23.39 -0.27
CA ILE A 400 10.53 -22.74 0.27
C ILE A 400 10.46 -22.77 1.80
N ALA A 401 11.18 -23.71 2.43
CA ALA A 401 11.31 -23.76 3.88
C ALA A 401 11.98 -22.51 4.44
N ASP A 402 13.07 -22.05 3.82
CA ASP A 402 13.71 -20.76 4.09
C ASP A 402 14.67 -20.39 2.94
N PRO A 403 14.25 -19.50 2.01
CA PRO A 403 15.08 -19.12 0.87
C PRO A 403 16.41 -18.46 1.27
N GLN A 404 16.43 -17.67 2.35
CA GLN A 404 17.63 -16.95 2.78
C GLN A 404 18.63 -17.88 3.42
N ARG A 405 18.17 -18.90 4.15
CA ARG A 405 19.03 -19.93 4.69
C ARG A 405 19.56 -20.87 3.61
N PHE A 406 18.71 -21.22 2.63
CA PHE A 406 19.08 -22.17 1.58
C PHE A 406 19.99 -21.54 0.50
N VAL A 407 19.71 -20.30 0.06
CA VAL A 407 20.58 -19.52 -0.84
C VAL A 407 20.80 -18.12 -0.24
N PRO A 408 21.83 -17.93 0.62
CA PRO A 408 22.12 -16.65 1.24
C PRO A 408 22.33 -15.52 0.23
N GLY A 409 21.56 -14.43 0.39
CA GLY A 409 21.60 -13.30 -0.53
C GLY A 409 20.71 -13.43 -1.77
N THR A 410 19.87 -14.47 -1.85
CA THR A 410 18.81 -14.54 -2.87
C THR A 410 17.84 -13.37 -2.73
N SER A 411 17.40 -12.78 -3.84
CA SER A 411 16.31 -11.79 -3.83
C SER A 411 14.93 -12.44 -3.98
N MET A 412 14.88 -13.74 -4.28
CA MET A 412 13.64 -14.49 -4.50
C MET A 412 13.15 -15.06 -3.17
N ILE A 413 12.14 -14.41 -2.59
CA ILE A 413 11.53 -14.78 -1.31
C ILE A 413 10.21 -15.53 -1.50
N VAL A 414 9.76 -16.22 -0.46
CA VAL A 414 8.35 -16.64 -0.33
C VAL A 414 7.57 -15.49 0.30
N SER A 415 6.60 -14.92 -0.43
CA SER A 415 5.88 -13.70 0.01
C SER A 415 5.03 -13.88 1.27
N SER A 416 4.56 -15.10 1.56
CA SER A 416 3.88 -15.45 2.82
C SER A 416 4.84 -15.67 4.00
N GLY A 417 6.15 -15.61 3.76
CA GLY A 417 7.18 -16.00 4.71
C GLY A 417 7.65 -17.45 4.52
N PRO A 418 8.71 -17.87 5.25
CA PRO A 418 9.24 -19.24 5.26
C PRO A 418 8.15 -20.30 5.57
N ILE A 419 8.21 -21.46 4.92
CA ILE A 419 7.23 -22.56 5.08
C ILE A 419 7.93 -23.77 5.72
N PRO A 420 8.16 -23.80 7.04
CA PRO A 420 8.99 -24.84 7.67
C PRO A 420 8.28 -26.19 7.82
N ASP A 421 6.93 -26.22 7.76
CA ASP A 421 6.14 -27.44 7.95
C ASP A 421 6.26 -28.37 6.72
N PRO A 422 6.82 -29.60 6.87
CA PRO A 422 6.97 -30.54 5.77
C PRO A 422 5.66 -30.97 5.12
N ALA A 423 4.55 -31.06 5.87
CA ALA A 423 3.25 -31.43 5.31
C ALA A 423 2.73 -30.33 4.37
N VAL A 424 2.90 -29.07 4.76
CA VAL A 424 2.56 -27.91 3.92
C VAL A 424 3.47 -27.82 2.70
N GLN A 425 4.77 -28.07 2.86
CA GLN A 425 5.72 -28.13 1.73
C GLN A 425 5.29 -29.18 0.72
N ALA A 426 5.01 -30.42 1.17
CA ALA A 426 4.56 -31.50 0.31
C ALA A 426 3.25 -31.16 -0.43
N ALA A 427 2.28 -30.56 0.26
CA ALA A 427 1.05 -30.07 -0.34
C ALA A 427 1.32 -29.03 -1.43
N ILE A 428 2.16 -28.02 -1.15
CA ILE A 428 2.54 -26.98 -2.13
C ILE A 428 3.22 -27.58 -3.35
N LEU A 429 4.16 -28.51 -3.16
CA LEU A 429 4.87 -29.15 -4.27
C LEU A 429 3.92 -30.01 -5.13
N ASN A 430 3.00 -30.74 -4.52
CA ASN A 430 2.03 -31.55 -5.27
C ASN A 430 1.04 -30.67 -6.06
N ILE A 431 0.57 -29.56 -5.47
CA ILE A 431 -0.22 -28.53 -6.17
C ILE A 431 0.60 -27.93 -7.31
N LEU A 432 1.85 -27.55 -7.06
CA LEU A 432 2.74 -26.97 -8.07
C LEU A 432 2.92 -27.92 -9.26
N LYS A 433 3.18 -29.20 -9.02
CA LYS A 433 3.29 -30.22 -10.07
C LYS A 433 2.02 -30.30 -10.92
N ARG A 434 0.84 -30.35 -10.29
CA ARG A 434 -0.46 -30.38 -11.00
C ARG A 434 -0.67 -29.16 -11.90
N ASP A 435 -0.25 -28.00 -11.42
CA ASP A 435 -0.52 -26.73 -12.10
C ASP A 435 0.54 -26.37 -13.16
N THR A 436 1.75 -26.95 -13.08
CA THR A 436 2.90 -26.52 -13.89
C THR A 436 3.52 -27.58 -14.78
N MET A 437 3.36 -28.87 -14.46
CA MET A 437 3.98 -29.94 -15.26
C MET A 437 3.07 -30.34 -16.43
N PRO A 438 3.64 -30.55 -17.62
CA PRO A 438 2.83 -30.98 -18.75
C PRO A 438 2.31 -32.42 -18.53
N PRO A 439 1.12 -32.77 -19.06
CA PRO A 439 0.47 -34.05 -18.77
C PRO A 439 1.33 -35.29 -19.04
N GLU A 440 2.16 -35.25 -20.08
CA GLU A 440 3.09 -36.33 -20.47
C GLU A 440 4.24 -36.55 -19.47
N ALA A 441 4.51 -35.58 -18.59
CA ALA A 441 5.53 -35.65 -17.55
C ALA A 441 4.97 -36.14 -16.20
N ILE A 442 3.64 -36.30 -16.08
CA ILE A 442 2.97 -36.64 -14.83
C ILE A 442 2.70 -38.14 -14.74
N GLU A 443 3.25 -38.76 -13.70
CA GLU A 443 2.91 -40.12 -13.27
C GLU A 443 1.88 -40.04 -12.14
N ARG A 444 0.61 -40.34 -12.46
CA ARG A 444 -0.47 -40.31 -11.46
C ARG A 444 -0.43 -41.57 -10.61
N VAL A 445 -0.15 -41.42 -9.32
CA VAL A 445 -0.25 -42.53 -8.37
C VAL A 445 -1.71 -42.63 -7.93
N ARG A 446 -2.31 -43.81 -8.09
CA ARG A 446 -3.64 -44.10 -7.52
C ARG A 446 -3.47 -44.24 -6.01
N GLN A 447 -4.25 -43.48 -5.22
CA GLN A 447 -4.39 -43.77 -3.80
C GLN A 447 -4.92 -45.20 -3.64
N ALA A 448 -4.29 -45.99 -2.77
CA ALA A 448 -4.89 -47.24 -2.31
C ALA A 448 -6.22 -46.90 -1.61
N PRO A 449 -7.29 -47.71 -1.77
CA PRO A 449 -8.51 -47.51 -1.00
C PRO A 449 -8.14 -47.51 0.49
N ASP A 450 -8.64 -46.54 1.24
CA ASP A 450 -8.50 -46.51 2.69
C ASP A 450 -8.98 -47.86 3.25
N ALA A 451 -8.07 -48.63 3.85
CA ALA A 451 -8.38 -49.85 4.55
C ALA A 451 -9.04 -49.50 5.88
N ALA A 452 -10.28 -49.01 5.85
CA ALA A 452 -11.10 -48.78 7.02
C ALA A 452 -12.57 -48.64 6.62
N GLU A 453 -13.26 -49.77 6.48
CA GLU A 453 -14.68 -49.99 6.85
C GLU A 453 -15.08 -51.42 6.45
N ASP A 454 -14.49 -52.41 7.13
CA ASP A 454 -15.09 -53.75 7.22
C ASP A 454 -14.88 -54.30 8.64
N GLN A 455 -15.62 -53.72 9.57
CA GLN A 455 -15.95 -54.33 10.86
C GLN A 455 -17.43 -54.08 11.14
N SER A 456 -18.29 -54.70 10.33
CA SER A 456 -19.73 -54.82 10.62
C SER A 456 -20.39 -55.96 9.83
N SER A 457 -19.80 -57.15 9.84
CA SER A 457 -20.54 -58.40 9.64
C SER A 457 -19.70 -59.64 9.99
N ALA A 458 -19.56 -59.94 11.28
CA ALA A 458 -19.39 -61.31 11.78
C ALA A 458 -19.61 -61.32 13.30
N ASP A 459 -20.52 -62.20 13.70
CA ASP A 459 -20.93 -62.67 15.04
C ASP A 459 -21.86 -61.79 15.90
#